data_AF-A0A0G1YUP8-F1
#
_entry.id   AF-A0A0G1YUP8-F1
#
_cell.length_a   1.000
_cell.length_b   1.000
_cell.length_c   1.000
_cell.angle_alpha   90.00
_cell.angle_beta   90.00
_cell.angle_gamma   90.00
#
_symmetry.space_group_name_H-M   'P 1'
#
loop_
_entity.id
_entity.type
_entity.pdbx_description
1 polymer ?
#
loop_
_entity_poly.entity_id
_entity_poly.type
_entity_poly.pdbx_seq_one_letter_code
_entity_poly.pdbx_strand_id
1 'polypeptide(L)'
;MMKKTILASAFSFLIILSFGVATVYAQGEGDNTCEGEGQNSNCTSLPNPLKSGTDNLFVLLKTIINDILLPIGAVLAVMAFIFVGFKYVMAQGKPAELEKAHKALLYTAVGTGVLLGSWMLATVVCKTIAQVTGGTCPI
;
A
#
# COMPACT_ATOMS: atom_id res chain seq x y z
N MET A 1 -31.55 -25.57 -4.76
CA MET A 1 -30.12 -25.80 -5.11
C MET A 1 -29.55 -24.67 -5.99
N MET A 2 -29.88 -23.39 -5.71
CA MET A 2 -29.57 -22.22 -6.58
C MET A 2 -28.87 -21.05 -5.82
N LYS A 3 -28.41 -21.25 -4.59
CA LYS A 3 -27.82 -20.15 -3.78
C LYS A 3 -26.32 -19.92 -4.03
N LYS A 4 -25.60 -20.94 -4.51
CA LYS A 4 -24.13 -20.87 -4.72
C LYS A 4 -23.74 -20.14 -6.00
N THR A 5 -24.59 -20.15 -7.02
CA THR A 5 -24.35 -19.48 -8.31
C THR A 5 -24.55 -17.97 -8.24
N ILE A 6 -25.50 -17.50 -7.42
CA ILE A 6 -25.76 -16.06 -7.22
C ILE A 6 -24.63 -15.41 -6.41
N LEU A 7 -24.09 -16.11 -5.40
CA LEU A 7 -22.98 -15.60 -4.59
C LEU A 7 -21.66 -15.56 -5.37
N ALA A 8 -21.44 -16.53 -6.29
CA ALA A 8 -20.30 -16.52 -7.21
C ALA A 8 -20.40 -15.41 -8.27
N SER A 9 -21.60 -15.12 -8.78
CA SER A 9 -21.84 -14.02 -9.73
C SER A 9 -21.62 -12.64 -9.08
N ALA A 10 -22.04 -12.44 -7.83
CA ALA A 10 -21.81 -11.20 -7.10
C ALA A 10 -20.32 -10.93 -6.83
N PHE A 11 -19.54 -11.98 -6.52
CA PHE A 11 -18.09 -11.86 -6.32
C PHE A 11 -17.37 -11.55 -7.64
N SER A 12 -17.83 -12.14 -8.76
CA SER A 12 -17.31 -11.81 -10.10
C SER A 12 -17.63 -10.37 -10.50
N PHE A 13 -18.80 -9.84 -10.12
CA PHE A 13 -19.19 -8.45 -10.41
C PHE A 13 -18.38 -7.45 -9.56
N LEU A 14 -18.02 -7.81 -8.32
CA LEU A 14 -17.16 -7.02 -7.43
C LEU A 14 -15.70 -6.96 -7.91
N ILE A 15 -15.21 -8.04 -8.55
CA ILE A 15 -13.88 -8.09 -9.17
C ILE A 15 -13.84 -7.26 -10.46
N ILE A 16 -14.91 -7.29 -11.27
CA ILE A 16 -14.98 -6.45 -12.50
C ILE A 16 -15.11 -4.95 -12.15
N LEU A 17 -15.75 -4.60 -11.03
CA LEU A 17 -15.83 -3.22 -10.55
C LEU A 17 -14.48 -2.69 -10.00
N SER A 18 -13.60 -3.56 -9.50
CA SER A 18 -12.27 -3.19 -8.98
C SER A 18 -11.17 -3.22 -10.04
N PHE A 19 -11.30 -4.07 -11.08
CA PHE A 19 -10.38 -4.10 -12.22
C PHE A 19 -10.80 -3.18 -13.39
N GLY A 20 -12.07 -2.75 -13.44
CA GLY A 20 -12.64 -1.93 -14.52
C GLY A 20 -12.29 -0.44 -14.50
N VAL A 21 -11.50 0.03 -13.55
CA VAL A 21 -11.07 1.45 -13.43
C VAL A 21 -9.57 1.65 -13.61
N ALA A 22 -8.89 0.72 -14.29
CA ALA A 22 -7.62 1.02 -14.93
C ALA A 22 -7.85 1.66 -16.31
N THR A 23 -8.62 2.75 -16.37
CA THR A 23 -8.38 3.74 -17.42
C THR A 23 -7.00 4.32 -17.13
N VAL A 24 -6.05 3.94 -17.98
CA VAL A 24 -4.74 4.56 -18.07
C VAL A 24 -4.96 6.04 -18.41
N TYR A 25 -5.04 6.89 -17.39
CA TYR A 25 -4.80 8.30 -17.57
C TYR A 25 -3.29 8.48 -17.65
N ALA A 26 -2.78 8.70 -18.86
CA ALA A 26 -1.50 9.36 -19.03
C ALA A 26 -1.67 10.82 -18.59
N GLN A 27 -1.71 11.09 -17.28
CA GLN A 27 -1.50 12.43 -16.76
C GLN A 27 0.00 12.69 -16.76
N GLY A 28 0.49 13.18 -17.90
CA GLY A 28 1.73 13.94 -17.93
C GLY A 28 1.46 15.34 -17.40
N GLU A 29 1.37 15.51 -16.08
CA GLU A 29 1.57 16.82 -15.47
C GLU A 29 3.07 16.97 -15.24
N GLY A 30 3.76 17.36 -16.31
CA GLY A 30 5.14 17.80 -16.22
C GLY A 30 5.17 19.11 -15.46
N ASP A 31 5.60 19.07 -14.20
CA ASP A 31 6.02 20.26 -13.48
C ASP A 31 7.22 20.86 -14.22
N ASN A 32 7.00 22.00 -14.86
CA ASN A 32 8.03 22.79 -15.52
C ASN A 32 8.48 23.87 -14.54
N THR A 33 9.26 23.51 -13.54
CA THR A 33 10.04 24.48 -12.77
C THR A 33 11.50 24.37 -13.17
N CYS A 34 11.86 25.14 -14.20
CA CYS A 34 13.24 25.45 -14.52
C CYS A 34 13.73 26.49 -13.51
N GLU A 35 14.30 26.05 -12.38
CA GLU A 35 14.98 26.97 -11.45
C GLU A 35 16.44 27.13 -11.89
N GLY A 36 16.67 28.20 -12.65
CA GLY A 36 17.98 28.67 -13.09
C GLY A 36 17.83 29.93 -13.93
N GLU A 37 18.31 31.07 -13.41
CA GLU A 37 18.32 32.34 -14.11
C GLU A 37 19.12 32.23 -15.43
N GLY A 38 18.46 32.52 -16.55
CA GLY A 38 19.14 32.93 -17.78
C GLY A 38 19.00 31.97 -18.97
N GLN A 39 18.20 32.43 -19.93
CA GLN A 39 18.29 32.19 -21.39
C GLN A 39 17.87 30.82 -21.95
N ASN A 40 16.70 30.85 -22.60
CA ASN A 40 16.30 30.14 -23.80
C ASN A 40 17.16 28.94 -24.23
N SER A 41 16.76 27.76 -23.79
CA SER A 41 17.09 26.46 -24.39
C SER A 41 15.91 25.56 -24.09
N ASN A 42 15.34 24.89 -25.10
CA ASN A 42 14.29 23.90 -24.92
C ASN A 42 14.71 22.90 -23.83
N CYS A 43 14.13 23.02 -22.63
CA CYS A 43 14.33 22.08 -21.53
C CYS A 43 13.65 20.76 -21.89
N THR A 44 14.27 19.97 -22.75
CA THR A 44 13.97 18.54 -22.86
C THR A 44 14.73 17.82 -21.75
N SER A 45 14.31 18.06 -20.51
CA SER A 45 14.65 17.14 -19.42
C SER A 45 13.87 15.86 -19.70
N LEU A 46 14.55 14.72 -19.89
CA LEU A 46 13.87 13.44 -20.03
C LEU A 46 13.15 13.17 -18.71
N PRO A 47 11.80 13.16 -18.68
CA PRO A 47 11.08 12.86 -17.46
C PRO A 47 11.44 11.44 -17.03
N ASN A 48 11.99 11.31 -15.82
CA ASN A 48 12.37 10.02 -15.28
C ASN A 48 11.12 9.12 -15.22
N PRO A 49 11.10 7.97 -15.93
CA PRO A 49 9.93 7.09 -16.01
C PRO A 49 9.60 6.41 -14.68
N LEU A 50 10.44 6.59 -13.65
CA LEU A 50 10.28 6.07 -12.30
C LEU A 50 9.77 7.13 -11.31
N LYS A 51 9.16 8.23 -11.81
CA LYS A 51 8.68 9.44 -11.12
C LYS A 51 9.73 10.58 -11.13
N SER A 52 9.29 11.81 -11.37
CA SER A 52 10.14 13.02 -11.33
C SER A 52 10.74 13.20 -9.93
N GLY A 53 12.06 13.44 -9.85
CA GLY A 53 12.78 13.71 -8.59
C GLY A 53 13.34 12.49 -7.84
N THR A 54 13.33 11.28 -8.43
CA THR A 54 14.03 10.10 -7.87
C THR A 54 15.51 10.03 -8.29
N ASP A 55 16.24 11.14 -8.10
CA ASP A 55 17.64 11.27 -8.52
C ASP A 55 18.61 10.51 -7.59
N ASN A 56 18.10 10.05 -6.44
CA ASN A 56 18.84 9.33 -5.42
C ASN A 56 18.19 7.98 -5.11
N LEU A 57 19.01 6.94 -4.91
CA LEU A 57 18.55 5.60 -4.55
C LEU A 57 17.62 5.60 -3.33
N PHE A 58 17.87 6.50 -2.37
CA PHE A 58 17.05 6.65 -1.17
C PHE A 58 15.62 7.15 -1.48
N VAL A 59 15.49 8.12 -2.40
CA VAL A 59 14.18 8.67 -2.82
C VAL A 59 13.43 7.63 -3.65
N LEU A 60 14.13 6.87 -4.49
CA LEU A 60 13.53 5.76 -5.24
C LEU A 60 13.00 4.67 -4.33
N LEU A 61 13.79 4.25 -3.35
CA LEU A 61 13.36 3.24 -2.37
C LEU A 61 12.15 3.73 -1.56
N LYS A 62 12.15 5.00 -1.14
CA LYS A 62 11.02 5.61 -0.44
C LYS A 62 9.75 5.61 -1.29
N THR A 63 9.85 6.04 -2.54
CA THR A 63 8.71 6.04 -3.48
C THR A 63 8.15 4.65 -3.67
N ILE A 64 9.01 3.63 -3.83
CA ILE A 64 8.55 2.24 -3.99
C ILE A 64 7.82 1.74 -2.74
N ILE A 65 8.37 2.00 -1.56
CA ILE A 65 7.77 1.55 -0.30
C ILE A 65 6.39 2.23 -0.09
N ASN A 66 6.31 3.54 -0.30
CA ASN A 66 5.07 4.29 -0.05
C ASN A 66 4.00 4.07 -1.13
N ASP A 67 4.37 4.06 -2.41
CA ASP A 67 3.39 4.02 -3.50
C ASP A 67 3.00 2.58 -3.90
N ILE A 68 3.86 1.58 -3.65
CA ILE A 68 3.59 0.19 -4.04
C ILE A 68 3.41 -0.70 -2.81
N LEU A 69 4.34 -0.70 -1.87
CA LEU A 69 4.33 -1.69 -0.79
C LEU A 69 3.22 -1.46 0.23
N LEU A 70 2.99 -0.21 0.65
CA LEU A 70 1.92 0.14 1.59
C LEU A 70 0.51 -0.17 1.07
N PRO A 71 0.08 0.24 -0.14
CA PRO A 71 -1.27 -0.05 -0.62
C PRO A 71 -1.49 -1.54 -0.84
N ILE A 72 -0.51 -2.26 -1.39
CA ILE A 72 -0.60 -3.72 -1.58
C ILE A 72 -0.65 -4.43 -0.22
N GLY A 73 0.20 -4.02 0.72
CA GLY A 73 0.22 -4.57 2.08
C GLY A 73 -1.09 -4.35 2.82
N ALA A 74 -1.71 -3.17 2.67
CA ALA A 74 -3.00 -2.88 3.28
C ALA A 74 -4.13 -3.76 2.71
N VAL A 75 -4.20 -3.92 1.39
CA VAL A 75 -5.21 -4.78 0.75
C VAL A 75 -5.02 -6.25 1.17
N LEU A 76 -3.78 -6.74 1.22
CA LEU A 76 -3.47 -8.09 1.68
C LEU A 76 -3.84 -8.30 3.16
N ALA A 77 -3.59 -7.31 4.02
CA ALA A 77 -3.96 -7.39 5.43
C ALA A 77 -5.49 -7.56 5.59
N VAL A 78 -6.28 -6.75 4.88
CA VAL A 78 -7.75 -6.86 4.90
C VAL A 78 -8.20 -8.24 4.41
N MET A 79 -7.64 -8.72 3.30
CA MET A 79 -7.93 -10.05 2.77
C MET A 79 -7.61 -11.17 3.78
N ALA A 80 -6.48 -11.06 4.50
CA ALA A 80 -6.09 -12.02 5.52
C ALA A 80 -7.07 -12.03 6.70
N PHE A 81 -7.53 -10.85 7.17
CA PHE A 81 -8.53 -10.77 8.23
C PHE A 81 -9.86 -11.41 7.83
N ILE A 82 -10.33 -11.14 6.62
CA ILE A 82 -11.55 -11.76 6.09
C ILE A 82 -11.40 -13.29 6.07
N PHE A 83 -10.27 -13.79 5.55
CA PHE A 83 -10.01 -15.24 5.48
C PHE A 83 -10.01 -15.91 6.87
N VAL A 84 -9.37 -15.29 7.85
CA VAL A 84 -9.36 -15.78 9.23
C VAL A 84 -10.77 -15.76 9.83
N GLY A 85 -11.53 -14.68 9.60
CA GLY A 85 -12.91 -14.56 10.05
C GLY A 85 -13.80 -15.69 9.52
N PHE A 86 -13.70 -16.01 8.23
CA PHE A 86 -14.41 -17.17 7.66
C PHE A 86 -13.99 -18.49 8.28
N LYS A 87 -12.70 -18.65 8.60
CA LYS A 87 -12.17 -19.85 9.29
C LYS A 87 -12.77 -20.03 10.68
N TYR A 88 -13.03 -18.95 11.42
CA TYR A 88 -13.74 -19.01 12.70
C TYR A 88 -15.19 -19.47 12.55
N VAL A 89 -15.91 -18.95 11.55
CA VAL A 89 -17.31 -19.33 11.31
C VAL A 89 -17.43 -20.79 10.87
N MET A 90 -16.51 -21.26 10.04
CA MET A 90 -16.48 -22.65 9.55
C MET A 90 -16.14 -23.69 10.63
N ALA A 91 -15.43 -23.29 11.68
CA ALA A 91 -15.00 -24.21 12.73
C ALA A 91 -16.17 -24.79 13.55
N GLN A 92 -17.36 -24.15 13.54
CA GLN A 92 -18.62 -24.67 14.09
C GLN A 92 -18.53 -25.30 15.50
N GLY A 93 -17.61 -24.83 16.34
CA GLY A 93 -17.43 -25.37 17.70
C GLY A 93 -16.47 -26.57 17.82
N LYS A 94 -15.86 -27.05 16.73
CA LYS A 94 -14.85 -28.11 16.80
C LYS A 94 -13.56 -27.55 17.42
N PRO A 95 -13.07 -28.10 18.55
CA PRO A 95 -11.95 -27.52 19.29
C PRO A 95 -10.67 -27.43 18.45
N ALA A 96 -10.38 -28.45 17.64
CA ALA A 96 -9.19 -28.48 16.79
C ALA A 96 -9.20 -27.43 15.66
N GLU A 97 -10.36 -27.06 15.13
CA GLU A 97 -10.45 -26.03 14.08
C GLU A 97 -10.46 -24.62 14.67
N LEU A 98 -11.04 -24.45 15.86
CA LEU A 98 -10.99 -23.19 16.61
C LEU A 98 -9.57 -22.83 17.04
N GLU A 99 -8.76 -23.80 17.48
CA GLU A 99 -7.36 -23.56 17.82
C GLU A 99 -6.56 -23.09 16.61
N LYS A 100 -6.81 -23.69 15.43
CA LYS A 100 -6.19 -23.26 14.16
C LYS A 100 -6.61 -21.85 13.77
N ALA A 101 -7.89 -21.51 13.95
CA ALA A 101 -8.39 -20.16 13.67
C ALA A 101 -7.77 -19.12 14.62
N HIS A 102 -7.60 -19.44 15.90
CA HIS A 102 -6.89 -18.61 16.88
C HIS A 102 -5.45 -18.34 16.48
N LYS A 103 -4.70 -19.39 16.14
CA LYS A 103 -3.32 -19.25 15.67
C LYS A 103 -3.26 -18.36 14.42
N ALA A 104 -4.15 -18.59 13.46
CA ALA A 104 -4.21 -17.80 12.24
C ALA A 104 -4.49 -16.30 12.52
N LEU A 105 -5.41 -15.99 13.44
CA LEU A 105 -5.69 -14.62 13.86
C LEU A 105 -4.45 -13.97 14.47
N LEU A 106 -3.78 -14.65 15.40
CA LEU A 106 -2.57 -14.11 16.02
C LEU A 106 -1.49 -13.80 14.97
N TYR A 107 -1.26 -14.70 14.01
CA TYR A 107 -0.30 -14.44 12.93
C TYR A 107 -0.72 -13.25 12.04
N THR A 108 -2.00 -13.13 11.68
CA THR A 108 -2.51 -12.00 10.90
C THR A 108 -2.41 -10.68 11.68
N ALA A 109 -2.69 -10.70 12.98
CA ALA A 109 -2.59 -9.54 13.86
C ALA A 109 -1.14 -9.08 14.02
N VAL A 110 -0.20 -10.02 14.23
CA VAL A 110 1.23 -9.71 14.32
C VAL A 110 1.76 -9.16 13.01
N GLY A 111 1.44 -9.79 11.86
CA GLY A 111 1.87 -9.29 10.55
C GLY A 111 1.37 -7.87 10.25
N THR A 112 0.11 -7.59 10.55
CA THR A 112 -0.47 -6.25 10.39
C THR A 112 0.13 -5.26 11.38
N GLY A 113 0.35 -5.69 12.63
CA GLY A 113 0.97 -4.89 13.67
C GLY A 113 2.41 -4.50 13.33
N VAL A 114 3.19 -5.37 12.69
CA VAL A 114 4.53 -5.04 12.20
C VAL A 114 4.48 -4.05 11.03
N LEU A 115 3.53 -4.21 10.11
CA LEU A 115 3.37 -3.30 8.96
C LEU A 115 3.04 -1.87 9.43
N LEU A 116 2.08 -1.73 10.34
CA LEU A 116 1.71 -0.43 10.93
C LEU A 116 2.77 0.08 11.91
N GLY A 117 3.35 -0.82 12.70
CA GLY A 117 4.36 -0.50 13.72
C GLY A 117 5.66 0.01 13.11
N SER A 118 6.09 -0.54 11.97
CA SER A 118 7.29 -0.07 11.25
C SER A 118 7.14 1.41 10.85
N TRP A 119 6.00 1.77 10.26
CA TRP A 119 5.74 3.15 9.84
C TRP A 119 5.58 4.10 11.03
N MET A 120 4.90 3.66 12.08
CA MET A 120 4.77 4.42 13.33
C MET A 120 6.15 4.71 13.95
N LEU A 121 7.00 3.69 14.10
CA LEU A 121 8.32 3.83 14.70
C LEU A 121 9.21 4.74 13.86
N ALA A 122 9.21 4.60 12.54
CA ALA A 122 9.93 5.49 11.63
C ALA A 122 9.47 6.95 11.81
N THR A 123 8.17 7.16 11.99
CA THR A 123 7.58 8.49 12.21
C THR A 123 8.01 9.12 13.52
N VAL A 124 8.01 8.35 14.60
CA VAL A 124 8.44 8.83 15.91
C VAL A 124 9.93 9.22 15.87
N VAL A 125 10.78 8.35 15.34
CA VAL A 125 12.22 8.61 15.26
C VAL A 125 12.50 9.86 14.41
N CYS A 126 11.85 9.98 13.25
CA CYS A 126 12.05 11.15 12.40
C CYS A 126 11.57 12.44 13.04
N LYS A 127 10.44 12.42 13.76
CA LYS A 127 9.95 13.59 14.51
C LYS A 127 10.92 14.00 15.60
N THR A 128 11.50 13.05 16.34
CA THR A 128 12.50 13.35 17.37
C THR A 128 13.76 13.97 16.78
N ILE A 129 14.27 13.44 15.66
CA ILE A 129 15.46 14.00 15.00
C ILE A 129 15.17 15.41 14.45
N ALA A 130 14.00 15.60 13.85
CA ALA A 130 13.55 16.90 13.34
C ALA A 130 13.45 17.95 14.45
N GLN A 131 12.92 17.59 15.62
CA GLN A 131 12.83 18.49 16.78
C GLN A 131 14.20 18.91 17.31
N VAL A 132 15.20 18.03 17.28
CA VAL A 132 16.54 18.32 17.81
C VAL A 132 17.39 19.09 16.81
N THR A 133 17.22 18.82 15.51
CA THR A 133 18.09 19.37 14.45
C THR A 133 17.46 20.57 13.72
N GLY A 134 16.18 20.87 13.98
CA GLY A 134 15.42 21.92 13.28
C GLY A 134 15.16 21.65 11.79
N GLY A 135 15.48 20.45 11.30
CA GLY A 135 15.32 20.03 9.90
C GLY A 135 14.03 19.23 9.66
N THR A 136 13.55 19.19 8.42
CA THR A 136 12.39 18.39 8.01
C THR A 136 12.82 16.99 7.59
N CYS A 137 12.24 15.95 8.21
CA CYS A 137 12.44 14.58 7.75
C CYS A 137 11.36 14.23 6.70
N PRO A 138 11.75 13.89 5.46
CA PRO A 138 10.82 13.43 4.45
C PRO A 138 10.59 11.93 4.64
N ILE A 139 9.74 11.56 5.59
CA ILE A 139 9.08 10.23 5.65
C ILE A 139 7.71 10.29 4.99
#